data_AF-X1MDM5-F1
#
_entry.id   AF-X1MDM5-F1
#
_cell.length_a   1.000
_cell.length_b   1.000
_cell.length_c   1.000
_cell.angle_alpha   90.00
_cell.angle_beta   90.00
_cell.angle_gamma   90.00
#
_symmetry.space_group_name_H-M   'P 1'
#
loop_
_entity.id
_entity.type
_entity.pdbx_description
1 polymer ?
#
loop_
_entity_poly.entity_id
_entity_poly.type
_entity_poly.pdbx_seq_one_letter_code
_entity_poly.pdbx_strand_id
1 'polypeptide(L)' 'LEDPIVQVKFFTPDAQWTWFSTEFDQKDTFFGYVIGLENELGYFSLSELKQVRGSLGLPVERDRYFKPCPLSEVMKD' A
#
# COMPACT_ATOMS: atom_id res chain seq x y z
N LEU A 1 -2.99 17.50 -12.85
CA LEU A 1 -3.28 16.20 -12.24
C LEU A 1 -3.52 16.45 -10.76
N GLU A 2 -4.48 15.75 -10.17
CA GLU A 2 -4.65 15.76 -8.72
C GLU A 2 -3.46 15.04 -8.08
N ASP A 3 -3.00 15.53 -6.92
CA ASP A 3 -1.94 14.92 -6.11
C ASP A 3 -2.54 14.56 -4.73
N PRO A 4 -3.30 13.45 -4.67
CA PRO A 4 -4.03 13.08 -3.46
C PRO A 4 -3.08 12.73 -2.32
N ILE A 5 -3.57 12.88 -1.09
CA ILE A 5 -2.79 12.52 0.09
C ILE A 5 -2.87 11.02 0.32
N VAL A 6 -1.70 10.37 0.37
CA VAL A 6 -1.55 9.01 0.84
C VAL A 6 -1.76 8.99 2.35
N GLN A 7 -2.72 8.21 2.82
CA GLN A 7 -3.08 8.14 4.24
C GLN A 7 -2.40 6.97 4.95
N VAL A 8 -2.16 5.87 4.22
CA VAL A 8 -1.72 4.60 4.81
C VAL A 8 -0.66 3.96 3.94
N LYS A 9 0.35 3.36 4.60
CA LYS A 9 1.35 2.48 4.01
C LYS A 9 1.23 1.08 4.62
N PHE A 10 1.13 0.08 3.75
CA PHE A 10 1.29 -1.34 4.09
C PHE A 10 2.56 -1.87 3.43
N PHE A 11 3.20 -2.87 4.03
CA PHE A 11 4.40 -3.48 3.46
C PHE A 11 4.57 -4.93 3.88
N THR A 12 5.30 -5.69 3.07
CA THR A 12 5.80 -7.01 3.46
C THR A 12 7.18 -6.86 4.10
N PRO A 13 7.43 -7.42 5.30
CA PRO A 13 8.76 -7.38 5.92
C PRO A 13 9.82 -8.19 5.15
N ASP A 14 9.38 -9.15 4.33
CA ASP A 14 10.19 -10.23 3.76
C ASP A 14 9.91 -10.52 2.26
N ALA A 15 9.22 -9.62 1.55
CA ALA A 15 8.89 -9.82 0.13
C ALA A 15 8.97 -8.57 -0.78
N GLN A 16 9.45 -7.43 -0.28
CA GLN A 16 9.65 -6.19 -1.06
C GLN A 16 8.39 -5.61 -1.74
N TRP A 17 7.20 -5.95 -1.25
CA TRP A 17 5.95 -5.29 -1.65
C TRP A 17 5.57 -4.15 -0.71
N THR A 18 5.08 -3.06 -1.27
CA THR A 18 4.53 -1.90 -0.54
C THR A 18 3.22 -1.44 -1.17
N TRP A 19 2.21 -1.13 -0.37
CA TRP A 19 0.95 -0.55 -0.82
C TRP A 19 0.72 0.79 -0.12
N PHE A 20 0.45 1.82 -0.90
CA PHE A 20 0.08 3.15 -0.46
C PHE A 20 -1.39 3.40 -0.80
N SER A 21 -2.20 3.84 0.15
CA SER A 21 -3.63 4.10 -0.07
C SER A 21 -3.94 5.60 0.00
N THR A 22 -4.66 6.09 -1.01
CA THR A 22 -5.26 7.44 -1.04
C THR A 22 -6.74 7.40 -0.68
N GLU A 23 -7.42 6.28 -0.95
CA GLU A 23 -8.84 6.08 -0.69
C GLU A 23 -9.12 4.71 -0.05
N PHE A 24 -10.19 4.64 0.73
CA PHE A 24 -10.72 3.41 1.32
C PHE A 24 -12.24 3.47 1.37
N ASP A 25 -12.91 2.40 0.93
CA ASP A 25 -14.37 2.27 0.97
C ASP A 25 -14.94 2.05 2.40
N GLN A 26 -14.08 2.09 3.42
CA GLN A 26 -14.40 1.82 4.84
C GLN A 26 -14.81 0.36 5.14
N LYS A 27 -14.63 -0.54 4.18
CA LYS A 27 -15.03 -1.95 4.29
C LYS A 27 -13.89 -2.89 3.94
N ASP A 28 -13.38 -2.83 2.73
CA ASP A 28 -12.37 -3.76 2.21
C ASP A 28 -11.48 -3.16 1.12
N THR A 29 -12.01 -2.31 0.24
CA THR A 29 -11.33 -1.88 -0.99
C THR A 29 -10.58 -0.58 -0.79
N PHE A 30 -9.28 -0.59 -1.09
CA PHE A 30 -8.45 0.59 -1.22
C PHE A 30 -8.22 0.95 -2.69
N PHE A 31 -7.96 2.22 -2.94
CA PHE A 31 -7.30 2.68 -4.17
C PHE A 31 -5.98 3.36 -3.79
N GLY A 32 -4.94 3.13 -4.60
CA GLY A 32 -3.67 3.82 -4.46
C GLY A 32 -2.53 3.14 -5.20
N TYR A 33 -1.30 3.42 -4.77
CA TYR A 33 -0.07 3.05 -5.48
C TYR A 33 0.54 1.78 -4.88
N VAL A 34 0.88 0.83 -5.74
CA VAL A 34 1.46 -0.46 -5.36
C VAL A 34 2.85 -0.55 -5.95
N ILE A 35 3.82 -0.89 -5.10
CA ILE A 35 5.19 -1.23 -5.48
C ILE A 35 5.33 -2.74 -5.31
N GLY A 36 5.67 -3.43 -6.39
CA GLY A 36 5.80 -4.87 -6.45
C GLY A 36 6.65 -5.31 -7.64
N LEU A 37 6.13 -6.23 -8.45
CA LEU A 37 6.79 -6.63 -9.70
C LEU A 37 6.76 -5.51 -10.75
N GLU A 38 5.60 -4.86 -10.85
CA GLU A 38 5.40 -3.65 -11.62
C GLU A 38 4.75 -2.62 -10.68
N ASN A 39 5.08 -1.35 -10.89
CA ASN A 39 4.51 -0.27 -10.10
C ASN A 39 3.21 0.18 -10.76
N GLU A 40 2.11 0.19 -10.00
CA GLU A 40 0.78 0.50 -10.54
C GLU A 40 -0.06 1.38 -9.62
N LEU A 41 -0.96 2.16 -10.21
CA LEU A 41 -2.07 2.80 -9.51
C LEU A 41 -3.32 1.97 -9.75
N GLY A 42 -3.89 1.44 -8.67
CA GLY A 42 -4.98 0.49 -8.80
C GLY A 42 -5.69 0.19 -7.48
N TYR A 43 -6.63 -0.76 -7.58
CA TYR A 43 -7.39 -1.23 -6.44
C TYR A 43 -6.70 -2.42 -5.79
N PHE A 44 -6.77 -2.50 -4.47
CA PHE A 44 -6.35 -3.67 -3.69
C PHE A 44 -7.24 -3.81 -2.45
N SER A 45 -7.36 -5.02 -1.90
CA SER A 45 -8.27 -5.29 -0.80
C SER A 45 -7.57 -5.56 0.54
N LEU A 46 -8.18 -5.13 1.64
CA LEU A 46 -7.74 -5.43 3.00
C LEU A 46 -7.77 -6.94 3.28
N SER A 47 -8.80 -7.63 2.76
CA SER A 47 -8.98 -9.07 2.91
C SER A 47 -7.89 -9.87 2.20
N GLU A 48 -7.42 -9.46 1.03
CA GLU A 48 -6.24 -10.05 0.37
C GLU A 48 -4.94 -9.71 1.10
N LEU A 49 -4.73 -8.45 1.49
CA LEU A 49 -3.53 -8.05 2.25
C LEU A 49 -3.34 -8.89 3.52
N LYS A 50 -4.43 -9.23 4.22
CA LYS A 50 -4.40 -10.10 5.41
C LYS A 50 -3.96 -11.54 5.12
N GLN A 51 -4.11 -12.00 3.87
CA GLN A 51 -3.75 -13.35 3.43
C GLN A 51 -2.35 -13.41 2.81
N VAL A 52 -1.83 -12.30 2.28
CA VAL A 52 -0.48 -12.22 1.72
C VAL A 52 0.56 -12.62 2.76
N ARG A 53 1.49 -13.48 2.34
CA ARG A 53 2.65 -13.92 3.11
C ARG A 53 3.89 -13.80 2.25
N GLY A 54 4.97 -13.26 2.80
CA GLY A 54 6.26 -13.27 2.13
C GLY A 54 7.00 -14.60 2.26
N SER A 55 8.26 -14.60 1.82
CA SER A 55 9.09 -15.80 1.70
C SER A 55 9.39 -16.49 3.04
N LEU A 56 9.37 -15.76 4.15
CA LEU A 56 9.54 -16.27 5.52
C LEU A 56 8.20 -16.51 6.22
N GLY A 57 7.08 -16.35 5.51
CA GLY A 57 5.73 -16.52 6.06
C GLY A 57 5.27 -15.36 6.95
N LEU A 58 5.91 -14.20 6.87
CA LEU A 58 5.49 -13.01 7.62
C LEU A 58 4.27 -12.36 6.97
N PRO A 59 3.31 -11.84 7.76
CA PRO A 59 2.14 -11.13 7.24
C PRO A 59 2.52 -9.73 6.75
N VAL A 60 1.65 -9.13 5.93
CA VAL A 60 1.69 -7.70 5.63
C VAL A 60 1.48 -6.89 6.92
N GLU A 61 2.27 -5.85 7.11
CA GLU A 61 2.19 -4.91 8.22
C GLU A 61 1.66 -3.55 7.78
N ARG A 62 1.02 -2.83 8.71
CA ARG A 62 0.70 -1.40 8.55
C ARG A 62 1.77 -0.58 9.25
N ASP A 63 2.39 0.33 8.52
CA ASP A 63 3.32 1.29 9.10
C ASP A 63 2.56 2.31 9.96
N ARG A 64 2.72 2.25 11.28
CA ARG A 64 2.06 3.16 12.24
C ARG A 64 2.75 4.52 12.35
N TYR A 65 3.96 4.66 11.80
CA TYR A 65 4.75 5.89 11.84
C TYR A 65 4.77 6.62 10.50
N PHE A 66 4.20 6.00 9.46
CA PHE A 66 3.96 6.66 8.17
C PHE A 66 3.19 7.95 8.39
N LYS A 67 3.72 9.05 7.84
CA LYS A 67 3.08 10.37 7.88
C LYS A 67 2.40 10.60 6.55
N PRO A 68 1.12 11.02 6.54
CA PRO A 68 0.44 11.34 5.30
C PRO A 68 1.22 12.35 4.46
N CYS A 69 1.36 12.07 3.17
CA CYS A 69 2.11 12.88 2.22
C CYS A 69 1.43 12.85 0.84
N PRO A 70 1.77 13.78 -0.06
CA PRO A 70 1.29 13.74 -1.44
C PRO A 70 1.72 12.45 -2.15
N LEU A 71 0.83 11.91 -2.99
CA LEU A 71 1.09 10.72 -3.80
C LEU A 71 2.37 10.88 -4.65
N SER A 72 2.61 12.07 -5.17
CA SER A 72 3.81 12.39 -5.93
C SER A 72 5.12 12.20 -5.14
N GLU A 73 5.10 12.18 -3.80
CA GLU A 73 6.30 11.92 -2.99
C GLU A 73 6.68 10.44 -2.92
N VAL A 74 5.69 9.53 -2.97
CA VAL A 74 5.94 8.08 -2.90
C VAL A 74 6.14 7.43 -4.27
N MET A 75 5.90 8.17 -5.36
CA MET A 75 6.09 7.73 -6.75
C MET A 75 7.47 8.12 -7.34
N LYS A 76 8.39 8.66 -6.54
CA LYS A 76 9.65 9.27 -7.03
C LYS A 76 10.79 8.29 -7.35
N ASP A 77 10.54 6.99 -7.31
CA ASP A 77 11.54 5.95 -7.61
C ASP A 77 11.45 5.46 -9.07
#